data_AF-A0ABC8KG02-F1
#
_entry.id   AF-A0ABC8KG02-F1
#
_cell.length_a   1.000
_cell.length_b   1.000
_cell.length_c   1.000
_cell.angle_alpha   90.00
_cell.angle_beta   90.00
_cell.angle_gamma   90.00
#
_symmetry.space_group_name_H-M   'P 1'
#
loop_
_entity.id
_entity.type
_entity.pdbx_description
1 polymer ?
#
loop_
_entity_poly.entity_id
_entity_poly.type
_entity_poly.pdbx_seq_one_letter_code
_entity_poly.pdbx_strand_id
1 'polypeptide(L)'
;MIGGISGSSSEFTLQNNCPYTVWPGILSGNSDDTLGDGGFQLNPSASVQLTAPSEWSGRIWARTGCNFNSSGQGNCVTGDCGGVLKCAGASGVPPVTLAEFTIGEKDFYDVSLVDGYNVKIGIKPQGGTGDCKYAGCVSDLNVICPNKLRVMDPKKNVVACKSPCDVFQMPEYCCTGAFDTPETCSPTSYSKTFKEACPSAYSYAYDDATSTFTCSRANYLITFCPNGGVAVSATVFTLQNSCPYIVWPGILSGNSNTLGDGGFPLTPGASQQLTAPPGWSGRFWPRTACNFDSSGNGNCVTGDCGGVLKCIGGGVPPTTLAEFTVGTGVSGKDFYDVSLVDGYNVEMGIKPQGGSGDCKYAGCVADVNAVCPNELRIMDPKTGTVAACKSACAAFNSPEFCCTGAHATPQTCSPTRYSAMFKNACPSAYSYAYDDATSTFTCSGANYLITFCPTRS
;
A
#
# COMPACT_ATOMS: atom_id res chain seq x y z
N MET A 1 -11.61 -25.63 45.79
CA MET A 1 -12.50 -24.74 44.98
C MET A 1 -12.15 -23.32 45.39
N ILE A 2 -11.70 -22.40 44.55
CA ILE A 2 -11.70 -22.31 43.08
C ILE A 2 -10.39 -21.59 42.72
N GLY A 3 -9.58 -22.15 41.82
CA GLY A 3 -8.41 -21.47 41.28
C GLY A 3 -8.88 -20.30 40.43
N GLY A 4 -8.47 -19.08 40.79
CA GLY A 4 -8.73 -17.89 39.99
C GLY A 4 -8.04 -18.03 38.65
N ILE A 5 -8.82 -18.06 37.58
CA ILE A 5 -8.32 -17.91 36.22
C ILE A 5 -7.85 -16.46 36.12
N SER A 6 -6.53 -16.23 36.02
CA SER A 6 -6.02 -14.88 35.75
C SER A 6 -6.42 -14.50 34.33
N GLY A 7 -7.39 -13.59 34.19
CA GLY A 7 -7.69 -12.97 32.90
C GLY A 7 -6.45 -12.25 32.37
N SER A 8 -6.14 -12.41 31.09
CA SER A 8 -5.00 -11.74 30.45
C SER A 8 -5.34 -10.27 30.25
N SER A 9 -4.57 -9.36 30.85
CA SER A 9 -4.61 -7.93 30.51
C SER A 9 -3.95 -7.69 29.15
N SER A 10 -4.32 -6.59 28.49
CA SER A 10 -3.74 -6.19 27.20
C SER A 10 -3.03 -4.84 27.34
N GLU A 11 -1.81 -4.74 26.82
CA GLU A 11 -1.07 -3.48 26.79
C GLU A 11 -1.46 -2.66 25.57
N PHE A 12 -1.85 -1.41 25.80
CA PHE A 12 -2.16 -0.43 24.77
C PHE A 12 -1.05 0.61 24.69
N THR A 13 -0.36 0.66 23.55
CA THR A 13 0.58 1.74 23.23
C THR A 13 -0.13 2.78 22.39
N LEU A 14 -0.37 3.96 22.94
CA LEU A 14 -0.92 5.12 22.22
C LEU A 14 0.24 5.96 21.69
N GLN A 15 0.32 6.16 20.38
CA GLN A 15 1.39 6.91 19.72
C GLN A 15 0.81 8.07 18.91
N ASN A 16 1.40 9.26 19.04
CA ASN A 16 1.06 10.41 18.21
C ASN A 16 2.07 10.59 17.08
N ASN A 17 1.66 10.25 15.85
CA ASN A 17 2.43 10.52 14.64
C ASN A 17 1.94 11.79 13.91
N CYS A 18 0.97 12.51 14.46
CA CYS A 18 0.54 13.78 13.92
C CYS A 18 1.67 14.82 14.04
N PRO A 19 1.77 15.78 13.11
CA PRO A 19 2.70 16.90 13.23
C PRO A 19 2.27 17.94 14.29
N TYR A 20 1.23 17.64 15.07
CA TYR A 20 0.64 18.48 16.09
C TYR A 20 0.26 17.66 17.33
N THR A 21 0.13 18.34 18.47
CA THR A 21 -0.32 17.71 19.71
C THR A 21 -1.77 17.24 19.57
N VAL A 22 -2.03 16.02 20.05
CA VAL A 22 -3.39 15.50 20.25
C VAL A 22 -3.63 15.31 21.73
N TRP A 23 -4.89 15.34 22.15
CA TRP A 23 -5.27 15.03 23.52
C TRP A 23 -6.19 13.81 23.50
N PRO A 24 -5.65 12.59 23.67
CA PRO A 24 -6.48 11.39 23.69
C PRO A 24 -7.55 11.51 24.78
N GLY A 25 -8.79 11.17 24.44
CA GLY A 25 -9.88 10.93 25.39
C GLY A 25 -10.15 9.43 25.45
N ILE A 26 -10.48 8.93 26.65
CA ILE A 26 -10.74 7.51 26.86
C ILE A 26 -12.01 7.35 27.69
N LEU A 27 -12.94 6.54 27.18
CA LEU A 27 -14.16 6.15 27.89
C LEU A 27 -14.13 4.64 28.12
N SER A 28 -14.22 4.24 29.39
CA SER A 28 -14.41 2.83 29.76
C SER A 28 -15.91 2.60 29.94
N GLY A 29 -16.47 1.62 29.22
CA GLY A 29 -17.90 1.34 29.16
C GLY A 29 -18.40 0.42 30.29
N ASN A 30 -17.51 -0.35 30.91
CA ASN A 30 -17.87 -1.38 31.89
C ASN A 30 -17.04 -1.36 33.18
N SER A 31 -16.24 -0.32 33.42
CA SER A 31 -15.43 -0.18 34.63
C SER A 31 -15.39 1.26 35.12
N ASP A 32 -15.36 1.44 36.44
CA ASP A 32 -15.03 2.72 37.07
C ASP A 32 -13.54 3.10 36.89
N ASP A 33 -12.70 2.10 36.58
CA ASP A 33 -11.31 2.30 36.19
C ASP A 33 -11.26 2.99 34.83
N THR A 34 -10.82 4.26 34.85
CA THR A 34 -10.63 5.07 33.65
C THR A 34 -9.17 4.99 33.22
N LEU A 35 -8.92 4.27 32.12
CA LEU A 35 -7.58 4.23 31.54
C LEU A 35 -7.07 5.64 31.25
N GLY A 36 -5.83 5.93 31.67
CA GLY A 36 -5.20 7.24 31.49
C GLY A 36 -5.97 8.40 32.15
N ASP A 37 -6.69 8.13 33.25
CA ASP A 37 -7.60 9.06 33.93
C ASP A 37 -8.68 9.68 33.01
N GLY A 38 -9.03 8.97 31.92
CA GLY A 38 -10.02 9.39 30.93
C GLY A 38 -9.50 10.44 29.93
N GLY A 39 -8.26 10.90 30.03
CA GLY A 39 -7.65 11.74 29.00
C GLY A 39 -6.39 12.47 29.42
N PHE A 40 -5.51 12.70 28.45
CA PHE A 40 -4.19 13.32 28.67
C PHE A 40 -3.70 14.02 27.40
N GLN A 41 -2.57 14.74 27.52
CA GLN A 41 -1.89 15.38 26.39
C GLN A 41 -0.84 14.43 25.80
N LEU A 42 -0.81 14.30 24.46
CA LEU A 42 0.17 13.50 23.74
C LEU A 42 0.83 14.33 22.63
N ASN A 43 2.08 14.76 22.87
CA ASN A 43 2.84 15.61 21.94
C ASN A 43 3.28 14.83 20.68
N PRO A 44 3.64 15.52 19.58
CA PRO A 44 4.15 14.87 18.38
C PRO A 44 5.30 13.91 18.69
N SER A 45 5.28 12.73 18.05
CA SER A 45 6.23 11.62 18.23
C SER A 45 6.28 11.01 19.63
N ALA A 46 5.43 11.45 20.56
CA ALA A 46 5.34 10.85 21.88
C ALA A 46 4.49 9.57 21.87
N SER A 47 4.72 8.71 22.86
CA SER A 47 3.89 7.54 23.12
C SER A 47 3.63 7.37 24.61
N VAL A 48 2.51 6.74 24.95
CA VAL A 48 2.10 6.37 26.31
C VAL A 48 1.63 4.92 26.28
N GLN A 49 2.04 4.13 27.26
CA GLN A 49 1.53 2.77 27.46
C GLN A 49 0.48 2.76 28.58
N LEU A 50 -0.61 2.06 28.35
CA LEU A 50 -1.72 1.86 29.29
C LEU A 50 -2.06 0.37 29.33
N THR A 51 -2.32 -0.16 30.52
CA THR A 51 -2.74 -1.55 30.69
C THR A 51 -4.27 -1.61 30.76
N ALA A 52 -4.91 -2.22 29.76
CA ALA A 52 -6.33 -2.52 29.79
C ALA A 52 -6.57 -3.82 30.61
N PRO A 53 -7.45 -3.79 31.63
CA PRO A 53 -7.76 -5.00 32.39
C PRO A 53 -8.49 -6.03 31.52
N SER A 54 -8.51 -7.29 31.97
CA SER A 54 -9.34 -8.33 31.35
C SER A 54 -10.80 -7.90 31.33
N GLU A 55 -11.54 -8.29 30.28
CA GLU A 55 -12.95 -7.91 30.07
C GLU A 55 -13.17 -6.42 29.81
N TRP A 56 -12.14 -5.58 29.66
CA TRP A 56 -12.33 -4.14 29.42
C TRP A 56 -13.03 -3.86 28.09
N SER A 57 -14.07 -3.03 28.11
CA SER A 57 -14.73 -2.53 26.90
C SER A 57 -14.77 -1.01 26.95
N GLY A 58 -14.45 -0.36 25.82
CA GLY A 58 -14.37 1.09 25.79
C GLY A 58 -13.92 1.65 24.45
N ARG A 59 -13.76 2.97 24.42
CA ARG A 59 -13.37 3.72 23.22
C ARG A 59 -12.33 4.78 23.49
N ILE A 60 -11.48 5.00 22.50
CA ILE A 60 -10.37 5.95 22.50
C ILE A 60 -10.53 6.86 21.29
N TRP A 61 -10.35 8.17 21.47
CA TRP A 61 -10.36 9.14 20.37
C TRP A 61 -9.31 10.23 20.58
N ALA A 62 -8.99 11.00 19.55
CA ALA A 62 -8.08 12.15 19.64
C ALA A 62 -8.86 13.47 19.58
N ARG A 63 -8.53 14.39 20.51
CA ARG A 63 -8.97 15.78 20.47
C ARG A 63 -7.89 16.67 19.84
N THR A 64 -8.31 17.71 19.12
CA THR A 64 -7.40 18.64 18.45
C THR A 64 -7.70 20.11 18.75
N GLY A 65 -6.68 20.96 18.65
CA GLY A 65 -6.82 22.39 18.89
C GLY A 65 -7.21 22.74 20.33
N CYS A 66 -6.78 21.93 21.30
CA CYS A 66 -7.17 22.11 22.70
C CYS A 66 -6.37 23.22 23.38
N ASN A 67 -7.02 23.92 24.32
CA ASN A 67 -6.38 24.86 25.22
C ASN A 67 -6.93 24.66 26.64
N PHE A 68 -6.14 24.02 27.50
CA PHE A 68 -6.47 23.75 28.90
C PHE A 68 -5.61 24.60 29.85
N ASN A 69 -6.21 25.09 30.92
CA ASN A 69 -5.49 25.74 32.02
C ASN A 69 -4.81 24.71 32.93
N SER A 70 -4.08 25.17 33.94
CA SER A 70 -3.38 24.29 34.91
C SER A 70 -4.29 23.39 35.73
N SER A 71 -5.58 23.72 35.83
CA SER A 71 -6.61 22.90 36.47
C SER A 71 -7.26 21.90 35.51
N GLY A 72 -6.81 21.84 34.25
CA GLY A 72 -7.35 20.95 33.22
C GLY A 72 -8.68 21.41 32.62
N GLN A 73 -9.12 22.65 32.85
CA GLN A 73 -10.33 23.23 32.26
C GLN A 73 -10.00 23.99 30.99
N GLY A 74 -10.81 23.84 29.94
CA GLY A 74 -10.49 24.34 28.61
C GLY A 74 -11.52 23.94 27.57
N ASN A 75 -11.16 24.01 26.30
CA ASN A 75 -11.98 23.47 25.20
C ASN A 75 -11.07 22.96 24.08
N CYS A 76 -11.58 22.03 23.28
CA CYS A 76 -10.99 21.56 22.03
C CYS A 76 -11.83 21.97 20.81
N VAL A 77 -11.19 22.11 19.65
CA VAL A 77 -11.88 22.41 18.39
C VAL A 77 -12.65 21.18 17.89
N THR A 78 -12.09 19.98 18.07
CA THR A 78 -12.75 18.72 17.72
C THR A 78 -12.64 17.71 18.85
N GLY A 79 -13.67 16.88 19.01
CA GLY A 79 -13.74 15.77 19.96
C GLY A 79 -13.76 16.14 21.44
N ASP A 80 -14.04 17.41 21.77
CA ASP A 80 -14.14 17.86 23.16
C ASP A 80 -15.10 16.98 23.98
N CYS A 81 -14.85 16.84 25.28
CA CYS A 81 -15.60 15.96 26.16
C CYS A 81 -16.15 16.69 27.40
N GLY A 82 -16.57 17.95 27.24
CA GLY A 82 -17.19 18.75 28.31
C GLY A 82 -16.25 19.78 28.93
N GLY A 83 -15.25 20.25 28.18
CA GLY A 83 -14.36 21.32 28.57
C GLY A 83 -13.32 20.95 29.63
N VAL A 84 -12.98 19.66 29.71
CA VAL A 84 -12.03 19.10 30.68
C VAL A 84 -10.99 18.21 30.01
N LEU A 85 -9.75 18.24 30.51
CA LEU A 85 -8.65 17.42 30.00
C LEU A 85 -8.91 15.92 30.25
N LYS A 86 -9.36 15.59 31.45
CA LYS A 86 -9.76 14.24 31.87
C LYS A 86 -11.26 14.13 31.68
N CYS A 87 -11.71 13.30 30.73
CA CYS A 87 -13.09 13.35 30.23
C CYS A 87 -14.18 12.96 31.24
N ALA A 88 -13.85 12.57 32.48
CA ALA A 88 -14.81 12.34 33.56
C ALA A 88 -15.98 11.41 33.19
N GLY A 89 -15.72 10.38 32.36
CA GLY A 89 -16.75 9.46 31.87
C GLY A 89 -17.63 10.00 30.72
N ALA A 90 -17.36 11.21 30.22
CA ALA A 90 -17.99 11.74 29.03
C ALA A 90 -17.31 11.23 27.75
N SER A 91 -18.11 11.03 26.70
CA SER A 91 -17.60 10.78 25.35
C SER A 91 -17.14 12.06 24.67
N GLY A 92 -16.33 11.92 23.62
CA GLY A 92 -16.08 13.00 22.67
C GLY A 92 -17.36 13.42 21.95
N VAL A 93 -17.54 14.72 21.77
CA VAL A 93 -18.62 15.31 20.98
C VAL A 93 -18.31 15.14 19.49
N PRO A 94 -19.20 14.49 18.70
CA PRO A 94 -19.01 14.31 17.26
C PRO A 94 -18.83 15.64 16.49
N PRO A 95 -18.05 15.64 15.39
CA PRO A 95 -17.44 14.48 14.76
C PRO A 95 -16.15 13.98 15.43
N VAL A 96 -16.07 12.66 15.66
CA VAL A 96 -14.89 11.99 16.22
C VAL A 96 -14.65 10.64 15.55
N THR A 97 -13.39 10.39 15.18
CA THR A 97 -12.96 9.03 14.84
C THR A 97 -12.72 8.26 16.12
N LEU A 98 -13.31 7.06 16.23
CA LEU A 98 -13.22 6.22 17.42
C LEU A 98 -12.36 5.00 17.15
N ALA A 99 -11.55 4.60 18.13
CA ALA A 99 -10.98 3.26 18.24
C ALA A 99 -11.72 2.53 19.36
N GLU A 100 -12.42 1.45 19.01
CA GLU A 100 -13.32 0.73 19.90
C GLU A 100 -12.75 -0.66 20.21
N PHE A 101 -12.94 -1.11 21.45
CA PHE A 101 -12.41 -2.39 21.92
C PHE A 101 -13.39 -3.08 22.87
N THR A 102 -13.39 -4.40 22.81
CA THR A 102 -13.90 -5.30 23.85
C THR A 102 -12.84 -6.38 24.05
N ILE A 103 -12.10 -6.29 25.15
CA ILE A 103 -11.01 -7.21 25.53
C ILE A 103 -11.60 -8.40 26.27
N GLY A 104 -11.10 -9.61 26.02
CA GLY A 104 -11.56 -10.83 26.69
C GLY A 104 -10.75 -12.06 26.27
N GLU A 105 -11.36 -13.25 26.27
CA GLU A 105 -10.71 -14.44 25.69
C GLU A 105 -10.45 -14.28 24.18
N LYS A 106 -11.36 -13.57 23.52
CA LYS A 106 -11.28 -13.16 22.12
C LYS A 106 -11.63 -11.68 22.06
N ASP A 107 -10.63 -10.88 21.74
CA ASP A 107 -10.78 -9.43 21.67
C ASP A 107 -11.52 -9.06 20.38
N PHE A 108 -12.38 -8.07 20.47
CA PHE A 108 -13.03 -7.40 19.33
C PHE A 108 -12.55 -5.96 19.30
N TYR A 109 -12.18 -5.47 18.12
CA TYR A 109 -11.72 -4.10 17.96
C TYR A 109 -11.97 -3.60 16.54
N ASP A 110 -12.13 -2.28 16.45
CA ASP A 110 -12.37 -1.60 15.19
C ASP A 110 -12.02 -0.10 15.28
N VAL A 111 -11.93 0.53 14.12
CA VAL A 111 -11.97 1.99 14.02
C VAL A 111 -13.29 2.39 13.38
N SER A 112 -13.99 3.32 14.00
CA SER A 112 -15.34 3.71 13.62
C SER A 112 -15.44 5.17 13.21
N LEU A 113 -16.13 5.38 12.10
CA LEU A 113 -16.49 6.68 11.52
C LEU A 113 -18.00 6.94 11.61
N VAL A 114 -18.72 6.12 12.39
CA VAL A 114 -20.17 6.27 12.63
C VAL A 114 -20.47 7.65 13.22
N ASP A 115 -19.63 8.10 14.15
CA ASP A 115 -19.67 9.42 14.78
C ASP A 115 -18.85 10.46 13.99
N GLY A 116 -18.57 10.21 12.71
CA GLY A 116 -17.81 11.11 11.83
C GLY A 116 -16.30 10.94 11.92
N TYR A 117 -15.57 11.96 11.44
CA TYR A 117 -14.12 11.93 11.31
C TYR A 117 -13.50 13.25 11.74
N ASN A 118 -12.41 13.19 12.50
CA ASN A 118 -11.60 14.37 12.80
C ASN A 118 -10.08 14.11 12.64
N VAL A 119 -9.60 12.96 13.12
CA VAL A 119 -8.19 12.57 13.09
C VAL A 119 -8.10 11.12 12.62
N LYS A 120 -7.12 10.82 11.76
CA LYS A 120 -6.79 9.45 11.37
C LYS A 120 -6.41 8.62 12.61
N ILE A 121 -6.98 7.43 12.75
CA ILE A 121 -6.64 6.47 13.80
C ILE A 121 -6.37 5.10 13.17
N GLY A 122 -5.39 4.40 13.71
CA GLY A 122 -5.08 3.01 13.37
C GLY A 122 -4.85 2.16 14.61
N ILE A 123 -5.31 0.92 14.56
CA ILE A 123 -5.14 -0.11 15.57
C ILE A 123 -4.37 -1.27 14.94
N LYS A 124 -3.20 -1.57 15.48
CA LYS A 124 -2.38 -2.71 15.08
C LYS A 124 -2.18 -3.66 16.27
N PRO A 125 -2.73 -4.89 16.23
CA PRO A 125 -2.40 -5.91 17.21
C PRO A 125 -0.89 -6.24 17.19
N GLN A 126 -0.34 -6.53 18.35
CA GLN A 126 1.05 -6.90 18.59
C GLN A 126 1.08 -8.28 19.24
N GLY A 127 1.49 -9.29 18.46
CA GLY A 127 1.38 -10.69 18.85
C GLY A 127 -0.05 -11.21 18.69
N GLY A 128 -0.46 -12.12 19.57
CA GLY A 128 -1.76 -12.77 19.55
C GLY A 128 -1.93 -13.82 18.44
N THR A 129 -3.11 -14.42 18.41
CA THR A 129 -3.51 -15.46 17.43
C THR A 129 -4.94 -15.23 16.96
N GLY A 130 -5.23 -15.59 15.71
CA GLY A 130 -6.55 -15.38 15.08
C GLY A 130 -6.43 -14.47 13.86
N ASP A 131 -7.46 -13.66 13.59
CA ASP A 131 -7.45 -12.74 12.45
C ASP A 131 -6.40 -11.63 12.61
N CYS A 132 -6.37 -10.99 13.77
CA CYS A 132 -5.37 -10.00 14.21
C CYS A 132 -5.02 -8.96 13.13
N LYS A 133 -6.02 -8.54 12.35
CA LYS A 133 -5.87 -7.61 11.23
C LYS A 133 -5.73 -6.17 11.72
N TYR A 134 -5.18 -5.32 10.86
CA TYR A 134 -5.19 -3.88 11.08
C TYR A 134 -6.60 -3.31 10.94
N ALA A 135 -7.02 -2.47 11.89
CA ALA A 135 -8.23 -1.66 11.81
C ALA A 135 -7.84 -0.19 11.72
N GLY A 136 -8.47 0.61 10.87
CA GLY A 136 -8.10 2.02 10.79
C GLY A 136 -8.58 2.79 9.60
N CYS A 137 -8.37 4.10 9.70
CA CYS A 137 -8.60 5.09 8.64
C CYS A 137 -7.32 5.91 8.45
N VAL A 138 -6.59 5.63 7.36
CA VAL A 138 -5.30 6.27 7.05
C VAL A 138 -5.42 7.41 6.04
N SER A 139 -6.55 7.49 5.35
CA SER A 139 -6.88 8.58 4.43
C SER A 139 -7.34 9.82 5.21
N ASP A 140 -7.06 11.00 4.68
CA ASP A 140 -7.58 12.23 5.30
C ASP A 140 -8.98 12.55 4.77
N LEU A 141 -10.02 12.16 5.51
CA LEU A 141 -11.41 12.40 5.06
C LEU A 141 -11.78 13.88 5.05
N ASN A 142 -11.04 14.76 5.73
CA ASN A 142 -11.26 16.20 5.66
C ASN A 142 -11.09 16.75 4.23
N VAL A 143 -10.20 16.13 3.43
CA VAL A 143 -9.93 16.54 2.04
C VAL A 143 -11.09 16.22 1.11
N ILE A 144 -11.76 15.09 1.32
CA ILE A 144 -12.87 14.61 0.49
C ILE A 144 -14.25 14.84 1.12
N CYS A 145 -14.28 15.51 2.29
CA CYS A 145 -15.50 15.72 3.05
C CYS A 145 -16.54 16.49 2.21
N PRO A 146 -17.75 15.96 1.99
CA PRO A 146 -18.81 16.66 1.28
C PRO A 146 -19.17 17.99 1.94
N ASN A 147 -19.50 19.01 1.14
CA ASN A 147 -19.73 20.38 1.64
C ASN A 147 -20.72 20.46 2.82
N LYS A 148 -21.77 19.64 2.82
CA LYS A 148 -22.80 19.62 3.87
C LYS A 148 -22.32 19.03 5.21
N LEU A 149 -21.22 18.28 5.20
CA LEU A 149 -20.69 17.56 6.37
C LEU A 149 -19.46 18.25 6.99
N ARG A 150 -18.90 19.27 6.34
CA ARG A 150 -17.66 19.92 6.78
C ARG A 150 -17.84 20.67 8.11
N VAL A 151 -16.90 20.46 9.02
CA VAL A 151 -16.64 21.35 10.16
C VAL A 151 -15.45 22.22 9.80
N MET A 152 -15.59 23.53 9.94
CA MET A 152 -14.55 24.50 9.58
C MET A 152 -14.01 25.22 10.81
N ASP A 153 -12.69 25.47 10.81
CA ASP A 153 -12.07 26.37 11.79
C ASP A 153 -12.35 27.86 11.44
N PRO A 154 -11.99 28.81 12.33
CA PRO A 154 -12.14 30.24 12.04
C PRO A 154 -11.37 30.74 10.81
N LYS A 155 -10.37 29.98 10.33
CA LYS A 155 -9.59 30.26 9.12
C LYS A 155 -10.20 29.61 7.86
N LYS A 156 -11.37 28.98 7.98
CA LYS A 156 -12.11 28.27 6.92
C LYS A 156 -11.43 27.00 6.41
N ASN A 157 -10.53 26.39 7.18
CA ASN A 157 -10.02 25.06 6.89
C ASN A 157 -11.00 24.00 7.36
N VAL A 158 -11.16 22.91 6.61
CA VAL A 158 -11.94 21.75 7.07
C VAL A 158 -11.13 21.01 8.12
N VAL A 159 -11.64 20.95 9.35
CA VAL A 159 -10.95 20.32 10.50
C VAL A 159 -11.59 19.02 10.95
N ALA A 160 -12.82 18.77 10.53
CA ALA A 160 -13.52 17.50 10.74
C ALA A 160 -14.63 17.32 9.71
N CYS A 161 -15.15 16.10 9.59
CA CYS A 161 -16.26 15.71 8.75
C CYS A 161 -17.34 15.02 9.59
N LYS A 162 -18.54 15.60 9.64
CA LYS A 162 -19.70 15.03 10.33
C LYS A 162 -20.16 13.75 9.67
N SER A 163 -20.79 12.88 10.45
CA SER A 163 -21.55 11.77 9.88
C SER A 163 -22.84 12.29 9.23
N PRO A 164 -23.42 11.56 8.26
CA PRO A 164 -24.75 11.86 7.75
C PRO A 164 -25.82 11.82 8.83
N CYS A 165 -25.69 10.93 9.82
CA CYS A 165 -26.62 10.85 10.95
C CYS A 165 -26.62 12.16 11.75
N ASP A 166 -25.44 12.70 12.06
CA ASP A 166 -25.30 13.96 12.81
C ASP A 166 -25.95 15.15 12.12
N VAL A 167 -25.92 15.17 10.78
CA VAL A 167 -26.38 16.31 9.98
C VAL A 167 -27.86 16.19 9.62
N PHE A 168 -28.29 15.01 9.16
CA PHE A 168 -29.63 14.84 8.61
C PHE A 168 -30.62 14.30 9.64
N GLN A 169 -30.14 13.58 10.66
CA GLN A 169 -30.98 12.94 11.70
C GLN A 169 -32.11 12.08 11.13
N MET A 170 -31.92 11.55 9.92
CA MET A 170 -32.92 10.70 9.28
C MET A 170 -32.69 9.23 9.67
N PRO A 171 -33.76 8.45 9.89
CA PRO A 171 -33.66 7.04 10.27
C PRO A 171 -32.73 6.20 9.39
N GLU A 172 -32.69 6.48 8.08
CA GLU A 172 -31.85 5.79 7.09
C GLU A 172 -30.35 6.01 7.30
N TYR A 173 -29.96 7.17 7.82
CA TYR A 173 -28.55 7.50 8.08
C TYR A 173 -28.10 7.09 9.48
N CYS A 174 -29.04 7.09 10.43
CA CYS A 174 -28.78 6.75 11.83
C CYS A 174 -29.04 5.28 12.15
N CYS A 175 -29.60 4.51 11.21
CA CYS A 175 -30.05 3.13 11.41
C CYS A 175 -30.96 2.97 12.63
N THR A 176 -32.06 3.73 12.64
CA THR A 176 -33.05 3.72 13.74
C THR A 176 -34.46 3.47 13.23
N GLY A 177 -35.40 3.16 14.12
CA GLY A 177 -36.81 2.96 13.76
C GLY A 177 -36.96 1.84 12.72
N ALA A 178 -37.54 2.14 11.56
CA ALA A 178 -37.69 1.15 10.48
C ALA A 178 -36.36 0.63 9.88
N PHE A 179 -35.25 1.31 10.18
CA PHE A 179 -33.90 1.01 9.69
C PHE A 179 -32.98 0.46 10.79
N ASP A 180 -33.54 -0.08 11.87
CA ASP A 180 -32.80 -0.56 13.03
C ASP A 180 -32.25 -1.99 12.89
N THR A 181 -32.19 -2.55 11.68
CA THR A 181 -31.58 -3.86 11.40
C THR A 181 -30.57 -3.76 10.26
N PRO A 182 -29.57 -4.67 10.19
CA PRO A 182 -28.66 -4.74 9.05
C PRO A 182 -29.36 -4.90 7.70
N GLU A 183 -30.48 -5.63 7.66
CA GLU A 183 -31.27 -5.87 6.45
C GLU A 183 -32.00 -4.62 5.97
N THR A 184 -32.39 -3.73 6.90
CA THR A 184 -33.14 -2.52 6.58
C THR A 184 -32.27 -1.29 6.43
N CYS A 185 -31.12 -1.19 7.11
CA CYS A 185 -30.17 -0.08 6.95
C CYS A 185 -29.08 -0.38 5.91
N SER A 186 -29.32 0.02 4.67
CA SER A 186 -28.34 -0.17 3.58
C SER A 186 -27.29 0.94 3.52
N PRO A 187 -26.06 0.66 3.01
CA PRO A 187 -25.03 1.68 2.81
C PRO A 187 -25.51 2.82 1.88
N THR A 188 -25.30 4.06 2.31
CA THR A 188 -25.64 5.27 1.55
C THR A 188 -24.47 5.76 0.71
N SER A 189 -24.68 6.79 -0.14
CA SER A 189 -23.57 7.39 -0.90
C SER A 189 -22.47 7.94 0.02
N TYR A 190 -22.83 8.49 1.18
CA TYR A 190 -21.88 9.02 2.14
C TYR A 190 -21.05 7.93 2.82
N SER A 191 -21.70 6.87 3.34
CA SER A 191 -20.99 5.78 4.00
C SER A 191 -20.07 5.05 3.02
N LYS A 192 -20.49 4.88 1.75
CA LYS A 192 -19.64 4.35 0.68
C LYS A 192 -18.40 5.20 0.44
N THR A 193 -18.51 6.54 0.41
CA THR A 193 -17.34 7.43 0.28
C THR A 193 -16.35 7.25 1.45
N PHE A 194 -16.85 7.14 2.68
CA PHE A 194 -15.98 6.92 3.84
C PHE A 194 -15.34 5.52 3.81
N LYS A 195 -16.09 4.49 3.41
CA LYS A 195 -15.61 3.11 3.27
C LYS A 195 -14.56 2.97 2.17
N GLU A 196 -14.76 3.60 1.02
CA GLU A 196 -13.78 3.61 -0.08
C GLU A 196 -12.44 4.23 0.37
N ALA A 197 -12.50 5.33 1.13
CA ALA A 197 -11.32 6.00 1.64
C ALA A 197 -10.67 5.26 2.83
N CYS A 198 -11.47 4.56 3.63
CA CYS A 198 -11.03 3.84 4.83
C CYS A 198 -11.65 2.43 4.89
N PRO A 199 -11.17 1.47 4.07
CA PRO A 199 -11.79 0.15 3.94
C PRO A 199 -11.77 -0.70 5.21
N SER A 200 -10.80 -0.46 6.10
CA SER A 200 -10.62 -1.15 7.38
C SER A 200 -11.29 -0.43 8.57
N ALA A 201 -12.23 0.48 8.31
CA ALA A 201 -13.00 1.18 9.32
C ALA A 201 -14.51 0.98 9.09
N TYR A 202 -15.30 1.06 10.17
CA TYR A 202 -16.74 1.20 10.11
C TYR A 202 -17.11 2.55 9.50
N SER A 203 -17.93 2.54 8.46
CA SER A 203 -18.43 3.74 7.80
C SER A 203 -19.88 4.11 8.19
N TYR A 204 -20.62 3.18 8.77
CA TYR A 204 -21.97 3.35 9.32
C TYR A 204 -22.31 2.22 10.32
N ALA A 205 -23.44 2.33 11.04
CA ALA A 205 -23.75 1.49 12.20
C ALA A 205 -23.81 -0.03 11.92
N TYR A 206 -24.22 -0.44 10.72
CA TYR A 206 -24.31 -1.85 10.32
C TYR A 206 -23.31 -2.23 9.22
N ASP A 207 -22.16 -1.55 9.16
CA ASP A 207 -21.07 -1.94 8.25
C ASP A 207 -20.68 -3.42 8.47
N ASP A 208 -20.21 -4.06 7.41
CA ASP A 208 -20.12 -5.51 7.32
C ASP A 208 -18.94 -6.12 8.11
N ALA A 209 -18.80 -7.45 8.03
CA ALA A 209 -17.75 -8.23 8.69
C ALA A 209 -16.30 -7.88 8.26
N THR A 210 -16.10 -6.92 7.35
CA THR A 210 -14.78 -6.37 7.01
C THR A 210 -14.29 -5.31 7.98
N SER A 211 -15.12 -4.90 8.95
CA SER A 211 -14.86 -3.73 9.81
C SER A 211 -14.66 -4.08 11.29
N THR A 212 -15.23 -5.18 11.80
CA THR A 212 -14.90 -5.73 13.13
C THR A 212 -13.83 -6.79 13.00
N PHE A 213 -12.72 -6.60 13.71
CA PHE A 213 -11.62 -7.54 13.73
C PHE A 213 -11.50 -8.23 15.08
N THR A 214 -10.94 -9.44 15.06
CA THR A 214 -10.78 -10.23 16.27
C THR A 214 -9.35 -10.71 16.45
N CYS A 215 -8.88 -10.75 17.68
CA CYS A 215 -7.56 -11.28 18.02
C CYS A 215 -7.60 -11.85 19.43
N SER A 216 -6.89 -12.93 19.70
CA SER A 216 -6.78 -13.47 21.06
C SER A 216 -5.39 -13.21 21.60
N ARG A 217 -5.31 -12.74 22.86
CA ARG A 217 -4.06 -12.54 23.62
C ARG A 217 -3.08 -11.59 22.92
N ALA A 218 -3.57 -10.45 22.45
CA ALA A 218 -2.76 -9.42 21.81
C ALA A 218 -2.59 -8.18 22.68
N ASN A 219 -1.45 -7.52 22.49
CA ASN A 219 -1.29 -6.11 22.84
C ASN A 219 -1.67 -5.25 21.62
N TYR A 220 -1.84 -3.94 21.80
CA TYR A 220 -2.34 -3.07 20.73
C TYR A 220 -1.52 -1.79 20.62
N LEU A 221 -1.10 -1.47 19.39
CA LEU A 221 -0.58 -0.16 19.03
C LEU A 221 -1.70 0.68 18.42
N ILE A 222 -2.10 1.74 19.11
CA ILE A 222 -3.05 2.74 18.65
C ILE A 222 -2.25 3.95 18.18
N THR A 223 -2.32 4.24 16.89
CA THR A 223 -1.58 5.36 16.29
C THR A 223 -2.55 6.45 15.87
N PHE A 224 -2.31 7.69 16.32
CA PHE A 224 -2.95 8.90 15.78
C PHE A 224 -2.13 9.46 14.63
N CYS A 225 -2.79 9.88 13.56
CA CYS A 225 -2.16 10.14 12.28
C CYS A 225 -1.20 9.02 11.89
N PRO A 226 -1.69 7.75 11.81
CA PRO A 226 -0.91 6.74 11.14
C PRO A 226 -0.48 7.34 9.81
N ASN A 227 0.82 7.31 9.55
CA ASN A 227 1.30 7.57 8.21
C ASN A 227 0.48 6.67 7.29
N GLY A 228 0.23 7.09 6.05
CA GLY A 228 -0.42 6.21 5.06
C GLY A 228 0.23 4.82 4.93
N GLY A 229 1.40 4.61 5.55
CA GLY A 229 1.88 3.31 6.01
C GLY A 229 1.50 2.97 7.47
N VAL A 230 0.26 2.53 7.71
CA VAL A 230 0.14 1.19 8.28
C VAL A 230 0.07 0.24 7.10
N ALA A 231 0.61 -0.97 7.23
CA ALA A 231 0.65 -1.98 6.20
C ALA A 231 -0.76 -2.27 5.58
N VAL A 232 -1.23 -1.41 4.69
CA VAL A 232 -1.52 -1.86 3.32
C VAL A 232 -0.18 -2.38 2.85
N SER A 233 -0.10 -3.62 2.38
CA SER A 233 1.16 -4.16 1.86
C SER A 233 1.60 -3.30 0.66
N ALA A 234 2.21 -2.15 0.92
CA ALA A 234 2.86 -1.35 -0.07
C ALA A 234 3.99 -2.24 -0.54
N THR A 235 3.88 -2.66 -1.80
CA THR A 235 4.79 -3.65 -2.34
C THR A 235 6.16 -3.00 -2.39
N VAL A 236 7.10 -3.55 -1.63
CA VAL A 236 8.49 -3.09 -1.66
C VAL A 236 9.21 -3.82 -2.79
N PHE A 237 9.62 -3.06 -3.77
CA PHE A 237 10.55 -3.51 -4.80
C PHE A 237 11.97 -3.23 -4.35
N THR A 238 12.78 -4.27 -4.15
CA THR A 238 14.23 -4.13 -3.96
C THR A 238 14.90 -4.39 -5.30
N LEU A 239 15.44 -3.35 -5.92
CA LEU A 239 16.25 -3.49 -7.13
C LEU A 239 17.70 -3.73 -6.71
N GLN A 240 18.31 -4.81 -7.18
CA GLN A 240 19.67 -5.22 -6.86
C GLN A 240 20.49 -5.38 -8.13
N ASN A 241 21.66 -4.76 -8.17
CA ASN A 241 22.61 -4.93 -9.27
C ASN A 241 23.69 -5.94 -8.90
N SER A 242 23.61 -7.14 -9.47
CA SER A 242 24.65 -8.18 -9.37
C SER A 242 25.54 -8.24 -10.62
N CYS A 243 25.37 -7.30 -11.55
CA CYS A 243 26.24 -7.17 -12.71
C CYS A 243 27.60 -6.56 -12.31
N PRO A 244 28.69 -6.86 -13.02
CA PRO A 244 30.02 -6.29 -12.75
C PRO A 244 30.18 -4.85 -13.24
N TYR A 245 29.09 -4.22 -13.69
CA TYR A 245 29.05 -2.86 -14.22
C TYR A 245 27.85 -2.11 -13.66
N ILE A 246 27.88 -0.78 -13.75
CA ILE A 246 26.75 0.05 -13.34
C ILE A 246 25.56 -0.23 -14.27
N VAL A 247 24.39 -0.42 -13.68
CA VAL A 247 23.11 -0.42 -14.37
C VAL A 247 22.39 0.86 -13.98
N TRP A 248 21.67 1.47 -14.91
CA TRP A 248 20.77 2.59 -14.60
C TRP A 248 19.33 2.11 -14.76
N PRO A 249 18.66 1.62 -13.70
CA PRO A 249 17.27 1.23 -13.82
C PRO A 249 16.42 2.38 -14.39
N GLY A 250 15.60 2.08 -15.38
CA GLY A 250 14.48 2.91 -15.80
C GLY A 250 13.21 2.40 -15.17
N ILE A 251 12.33 3.31 -14.75
CA ILE A 251 11.06 2.98 -14.10
C ILE A 251 9.94 3.76 -14.79
N LEU A 252 8.87 3.05 -15.15
CA LEU A 252 7.65 3.65 -15.68
C LEU A 252 6.46 3.16 -14.88
N SER A 253 5.70 4.10 -14.31
CA SER A 253 4.41 3.83 -13.68
C SER A 253 3.30 4.13 -14.69
N GLY A 254 2.44 3.14 -14.95
CA GLY A 254 1.39 3.23 -15.97
C GLY A 254 0.10 3.90 -15.48
N ASN A 255 -0.13 3.92 -14.16
CA ASN A 255 -1.40 4.35 -13.58
C ASN A 255 -1.27 5.23 -12.32
N SER A 256 -0.05 5.70 -12.01
CA SER A 256 0.25 6.44 -10.78
C SER A 256 1.56 7.23 -10.92
N ASN A 257 1.96 7.93 -9.86
CA ASN A 257 3.22 8.66 -9.82
C ASN A 257 4.42 7.73 -10.03
N THR A 258 5.40 8.21 -10.80
CA THR A 258 6.61 7.46 -11.12
C THR A 258 7.42 7.14 -9.87
N LEU A 259 7.74 5.85 -9.65
CA LEU A 259 8.64 5.43 -8.57
C LEU A 259 10.10 5.78 -8.88
N GLY A 260 10.88 6.12 -7.85
CA GLY A 260 12.32 6.38 -7.98
C GLY A 260 12.66 7.51 -8.95
N ASP A 261 11.77 8.49 -9.10
CA ASP A 261 11.84 9.58 -10.07
C ASP A 261 12.06 9.12 -11.53
N GLY A 262 11.72 7.87 -11.86
CA GLY A 262 11.87 7.31 -13.20
C GLY A 262 13.26 6.75 -13.53
N GLY A 263 14.26 6.94 -12.67
CA GLY A 263 15.57 6.29 -12.87
C GLY A 263 16.71 6.87 -12.06
N PHE A 264 17.72 6.03 -11.82
CA PHE A 264 18.89 6.34 -11.00
C PHE A 264 20.07 5.42 -11.39
N PRO A 265 21.33 5.78 -11.06
CA PRO A 265 22.47 4.86 -11.15
C PRO A 265 22.41 3.81 -10.04
N LEU A 266 22.70 2.55 -10.37
CA LEU A 266 22.82 1.45 -9.42
C LEU A 266 24.16 0.74 -9.65
N THR A 267 25.14 0.99 -8.77
CA THR A 267 26.50 0.44 -8.90
C THR A 267 26.56 -1.07 -8.62
N PRO A 268 27.60 -1.80 -9.05
CA PRO A 268 27.77 -3.21 -8.73
C PRO A 268 27.63 -3.51 -7.23
N GLY A 269 26.84 -4.51 -6.89
CA GLY A 269 26.53 -4.92 -5.52
C GLY A 269 25.53 -4.03 -4.76
N ALA A 270 25.15 -2.87 -5.32
CA ALA A 270 24.21 -1.97 -4.68
C ALA A 270 22.76 -2.44 -4.84
N SER A 271 21.92 -2.00 -3.91
CA SER A 271 20.48 -2.19 -3.96
C SER A 271 19.73 -0.90 -3.62
N GLN A 272 18.57 -0.70 -4.23
CA GLN A 272 17.65 0.40 -3.95
C GLN A 272 16.25 -0.14 -3.69
N GLN A 273 15.62 0.33 -2.62
CA GLN A 273 14.22 0.01 -2.33
C GLN A 273 13.30 1.09 -2.89
N LEU A 274 12.21 0.66 -3.50
CA LEU A 274 11.10 1.47 -3.98
C LEU A 274 9.81 0.93 -3.39
N THR A 275 8.89 1.82 -3.02
CA THR A 275 7.61 1.44 -2.42
C THR A 275 6.49 1.79 -3.39
N ALA A 276 5.69 0.80 -3.77
CA ALA A 276 4.56 0.97 -4.66
C ALA A 276 3.23 0.93 -3.90
N PRO A 277 2.26 1.80 -4.24
CA PRO A 277 0.93 1.72 -3.67
C PRO A 277 0.18 0.46 -4.16
N PRO A 278 -0.84 -0.02 -3.42
CA PRO A 278 -1.76 -1.03 -3.94
C PRO A 278 -2.38 -0.58 -5.26
N GLY A 279 -2.60 -1.51 -6.19
CA GLY A 279 -3.08 -1.19 -7.52
C GLY A 279 -2.01 -0.62 -8.47
N TRP A 280 -0.77 -0.39 -8.02
CA TRP A 280 0.30 0.10 -8.90
C TRP A 280 0.54 -0.85 -10.07
N SER A 281 0.57 -0.31 -11.29
CA SER A 281 0.95 -1.06 -12.48
C SER A 281 2.08 -0.32 -13.18
N GLY A 282 3.11 -1.05 -13.60
CA GLY A 282 4.29 -0.46 -14.20
C GLY A 282 5.37 -1.46 -14.52
N ARG A 283 6.53 -0.94 -14.91
CA ARG A 283 7.66 -1.75 -15.36
C ARG A 283 9.00 -1.16 -14.97
N PHE A 284 9.96 -2.06 -14.79
CA PHE A 284 11.37 -1.76 -14.54
C PHE A 284 12.22 -2.33 -15.67
N TRP A 285 13.30 -1.64 -16.03
CA TRP A 285 14.25 -2.18 -16.99
C TRP A 285 15.69 -1.69 -16.74
N PRO A 286 16.71 -2.48 -17.13
CA PRO A 286 18.09 -2.07 -17.01
C PRO A 286 18.54 -1.23 -18.22
N ARG A 287 19.26 -0.13 -17.96
CA ARG A 287 20.03 0.59 -18.99
C ARG A 287 21.52 0.37 -18.79
N THR A 288 22.26 0.26 -19.88
CA THR A 288 23.71 -0.04 -19.84
C THR A 288 24.54 0.96 -20.64
N ALA A 289 25.81 1.08 -20.24
CA ALA A 289 26.80 1.97 -20.85
C ALA A 289 26.30 3.42 -21.02
N CYS A 290 25.62 3.93 -19.98
CA CYS A 290 25.09 5.27 -19.97
C CYS A 290 26.16 6.32 -19.68
N ASN A 291 25.97 7.51 -20.25
CA ASN A 291 26.77 8.69 -19.95
C ASN A 291 25.84 9.88 -19.75
N PHE A 292 25.66 10.32 -18.51
CA PHE A 292 24.83 11.47 -18.15
C PHE A 292 25.68 12.60 -17.59
N ASP A 293 25.32 13.84 -17.92
CA ASP A 293 25.88 15.04 -17.29
C ASP A 293 25.29 15.26 -15.88
N SER A 294 25.73 16.32 -15.19
CA SER A 294 25.24 16.66 -13.85
C SER A 294 23.77 17.08 -13.80
N SER A 295 23.18 17.41 -14.95
CA SER A 295 21.75 17.73 -15.08
C SER A 295 20.91 16.49 -15.41
N GLY A 296 21.56 15.34 -15.61
CA GLY A 296 20.91 14.09 -15.96
C GLY A 296 20.61 13.94 -17.46
N ASN A 297 21.19 14.77 -18.34
CA ASN A 297 21.05 14.63 -19.79
C ASN A 297 22.19 13.78 -20.35
N GLY A 298 21.91 12.92 -21.33
CA GLY A 298 22.88 11.96 -21.81
C GLY A 298 22.31 10.92 -22.74
N ASN A 299 22.92 9.75 -22.78
CA ASN A 299 22.43 8.61 -23.53
C ASN A 299 22.95 7.28 -22.96
N CYS A 300 22.19 6.21 -23.19
CA CYS A 300 22.59 4.83 -22.94
C CYS A 300 22.76 4.05 -24.26
N VAL A 301 23.61 3.02 -24.26
CA VAL A 301 23.74 2.11 -25.42
C VAL A 301 22.51 1.21 -25.54
N THR A 302 21.95 0.77 -24.40
CA THR A 302 20.74 -0.05 -24.37
C THR A 302 19.72 0.50 -23.37
N GLY A 303 18.43 0.33 -23.67
CA GLY A 303 17.31 0.70 -22.79
C GLY A 303 17.09 2.21 -22.58
N ASP A 304 17.76 3.08 -23.34
CA ASP A 304 17.63 4.54 -23.20
C ASP A 304 16.16 5.00 -23.23
N CYS A 305 15.83 6.07 -22.52
CA CYS A 305 14.44 6.53 -22.36
C CYS A 305 14.23 8.00 -22.77
N GLY A 306 14.96 8.44 -23.80
CA GLY A 306 14.87 9.80 -24.35
C GLY A 306 16.02 10.71 -23.93
N GLY A 307 17.19 10.14 -23.65
CA GLY A 307 18.41 10.86 -23.31
C GLY A 307 18.42 11.51 -21.93
N VAL A 308 17.62 10.98 -21.01
CA VAL A 308 17.48 11.49 -19.64
C VAL A 308 17.68 10.39 -18.60
N LEU A 309 18.28 10.74 -17.46
CA LEU A 309 18.48 9.83 -16.33
C LEU A 309 17.15 9.42 -15.71
N LYS A 310 16.26 10.40 -15.52
CA LYS A 310 14.93 10.26 -14.93
C LYS A 310 13.90 10.03 -16.04
N CYS A 311 13.55 8.78 -16.30
CA CYS A 311 12.69 8.42 -17.43
C CYS A 311 11.27 8.99 -17.26
N ILE A 312 10.76 9.58 -18.34
CA ILE A 312 9.36 10.05 -18.45
C ILE A 312 8.50 9.12 -19.33
N GLY A 313 9.14 8.16 -20.01
CA GLY A 313 8.52 7.19 -20.89
C GLY A 313 9.21 5.83 -20.80
N GLY A 314 8.78 4.89 -21.64
CA GLY A 314 9.39 3.56 -21.71
C GLY A 314 10.80 3.58 -22.27
N GLY A 315 11.59 2.54 -21.96
CA GLY A 315 12.87 2.29 -22.59
C GLY A 315 12.71 1.99 -24.08
N VAL A 316 13.66 2.46 -24.89
CA VAL A 316 13.75 2.16 -26.32
C VAL A 316 14.21 0.71 -26.47
N PRO A 317 13.42 -0.16 -27.12
CA PRO A 317 13.81 -1.55 -27.38
C PRO A 317 15.11 -1.65 -28.19
N PRO A 318 15.95 -2.68 -27.96
CA PRO A 318 15.70 -3.84 -27.10
C PRO A 318 15.90 -3.62 -25.61
N THR A 319 14.97 -4.14 -24.79
CA THR A 319 15.09 -4.09 -23.33
C THR A 319 14.39 -5.27 -22.66
N THR A 320 15.09 -5.92 -21.73
CA THR A 320 14.47 -6.88 -20.80
C THR A 320 13.55 -6.09 -19.85
N LEU A 321 12.30 -6.51 -19.69
CA LEU A 321 11.32 -5.85 -18.82
C LEU A 321 10.97 -6.72 -17.61
N ALA A 322 10.79 -6.08 -16.46
CA ALA A 322 10.13 -6.66 -15.29
C ALA A 322 8.82 -5.90 -15.12
N GLU A 323 7.71 -6.59 -15.35
CA GLU A 323 6.37 -6.01 -15.43
C GLU A 323 5.55 -6.43 -14.21
N PHE A 324 4.74 -5.50 -13.70
CA PHE A 324 3.95 -5.71 -12.50
C PHE A 324 2.59 -5.04 -12.60
N THR A 325 1.60 -5.71 -12.03
CA THR A 325 0.33 -5.11 -11.59
C THR A 325 0.09 -5.57 -10.16
N VAL A 326 0.25 -4.67 -9.20
CA VAL A 326 0.08 -4.90 -7.76
C VAL A 326 -1.41 -4.95 -7.45
N GLY A 327 -1.83 -5.95 -6.70
CA GLY A 327 -3.22 -6.13 -6.28
C GLY A 327 -3.72 -5.00 -5.38
N THR A 328 -5.03 -4.81 -5.34
CA THR A 328 -5.69 -3.90 -4.40
C THR A 328 -6.19 -4.67 -3.18
N GLY A 329 -5.91 -4.17 -1.98
CA GLY A 329 -6.31 -4.81 -0.73
C GLY A 329 -5.51 -6.09 -0.39
N VAL A 330 -5.82 -6.69 0.77
CA VAL A 330 -5.08 -7.86 1.32
C VAL A 330 -5.34 -9.17 0.59
N SER A 331 -6.44 -9.25 -0.17
CA SER A 331 -6.77 -10.37 -1.07
C SER A 331 -6.44 -10.09 -2.53
N GLY A 332 -5.85 -8.92 -2.83
CA GLY A 332 -5.38 -8.56 -4.16
C GLY A 332 -4.29 -9.52 -4.60
N LYS A 333 -4.40 -10.04 -5.83
CA LYS A 333 -3.32 -10.78 -6.48
C LYS A 333 -2.46 -9.80 -7.25
N ASP A 334 -1.17 -9.85 -7.00
CA ASP A 334 -0.19 -9.24 -7.88
C ASP A 334 -0.01 -10.14 -9.10
N PHE A 335 0.21 -9.53 -10.25
CA PHE A 335 0.63 -10.19 -11.48
C PHE A 335 2.00 -9.65 -11.83
N TYR A 336 2.94 -10.54 -12.13
CA TYR A 336 4.29 -10.15 -12.49
C TYR A 336 4.95 -11.15 -13.43
N ASP A 337 5.90 -10.63 -14.20
CA ASP A 337 6.66 -11.39 -15.16
C ASP A 337 7.97 -10.70 -15.54
N VAL A 338 8.88 -11.48 -16.13
CA VAL A 338 9.97 -10.95 -16.93
C VAL A 338 9.61 -11.13 -18.39
N SER A 339 9.73 -10.07 -19.17
CA SER A 339 9.27 -10.01 -20.56
C SER A 339 10.37 -9.62 -21.52
N LEU A 340 10.48 -10.42 -22.60
CA LEU A 340 11.39 -10.26 -23.72
C LEU A 340 10.64 -9.89 -25.01
N VAL A 341 9.36 -9.48 -24.88
CA VAL A 341 8.53 -9.00 -26.00
C VAL A 341 9.21 -7.81 -26.69
N ASP A 342 9.79 -6.92 -25.88
CA ASP A 342 10.59 -5.78 -26.32
C ASP A 342 12.07 -6.14 -26.52
N GLY A 343 12.43 -7.43 -26.59
CA GLY A 343 13.80 -7.91 -26.75
C GLY A 343 14.54 -8.11 -25.42
N TYR A 344 15.86 -8.25 -25.51
CA TYR A 344 16.74 -8.57 -24.38
C TYR A 344 17.97 -7.66 -24.39
N ASN A 345 18.43 -7.24 -23.21
CA ASN A 345 19.74 -6.60 -23.05
C ASN A 345 20.53 -7.14 -21.86
N VAL A 346 19.88 -7.30 -20.69
CA VAL A 346 20.53 -7.79 -19.46
C VAL A 346 19.70 -8.90 -18.82
N GLU A 347 20.37 -9.88 -18.22
CA GLU A 347 19.74 -10.92 -17.40
C GLU A 347 18.95 -10.28 -16.24
N MET A 348 17.73 -10.75 -16.00
CA MET A 348 16.88 -10.22 -14.94
C MET A 348 16.05 -11.31 -14.28
N GLY A 349 15.88 -11.21 -12.98
CA GLY A 349 15.05 -12.10 -12.18
C GLY A 349 14.14 -11.33 -11.22
N ILE A 350 12.95 -11.86 -10.99
CA ILE A 350 11.99 -11.42 -9.98
C ILE A 350 11.81 -12.56 -9.00
N LYS A 351 12.14 -12.31 -7.73
CA LYS A 351 11.92 -13.23 -6.62
C LYS A 351 10.94 -12.60 -5.63
N PRO A 352 9.71 -13.13 -5.49
CA PRO A 352 8.82 -12.76 -4.41
C PRO A 352 9.45 -13.04 -3.04
N GLN A 353 9.21 -12.16 -2.08
CA GLN A 353 9.69 -12.23 -0.71
C GLN A 353 8.48 -12.26 0.24
N GLY A 354 8.19 -13.44 0.79
CA GLY A 354 6.95 -13.68 1.54
C GLY A 354 5.76 -13.91 0.59
N GLY A 355 4.57 -13.48 1.02
CA GLY A 355 3.33 -13.67 0.30
C GLY A 355 2.78 -15.10 0.30
N SER A 356 1.66 -15.29 -0.39
CA SER A 356 0.98 -16.57 -0.54
C SER A 356 0.38 -16.73 -1.94
N GLY A 357 0.16 -17.98 -2.38
CA GLY A 357 -0.26 -18.31 -3.74
C GLY A 357 0.87 -18.96 -4.54
N ASP A 358 0.95 -18.67 -5.84
CA ASP A 358 1.96 -19.29 -6.71
C ASP A 358 3.37 -18.82 -6.36
N CYS A 359 3.57 -17.51 -6.25
CA CYS A 359 4.79 -16.84 -5.78
C CYS A 359 6.10 -17.42 -6.36
N LYS A 360 6.08 -17.80 -7.64
CA LYS A 360 7.21 -18.43 -8.31
C LYS A 360 8.24 -17.39 -8.76
N TYR A 361 9.47 -17.84 -8.96
CA TYR A 361 10.50 -17.05 -9.60
C TYR A 361 10.16 -16.82 -11.08
N ALA A 362 10.24 -15.57 -11.53
CA ALA A 362 10.14 -15.19 -12.95
C ALA A 362 11.50 -14.67 -13.40
N GLY A 363 11.96 -14.99 -14.60
CA GLY A 363 13.26 -14.50 -15.01
C GLY A 363 13.80 -14.99 -16.35
N CYS A 364 14.78 -14.26 -16.82
CA CYS A 364 15.66 -14.62 -17.91
C CYS A 364 17.09 -14.50 -17.43
N VAL A 365 17.68 -15.65 -17.08
CA VAL A 365 19.01 -15.73 -16.43
C VAL A 365 20.12 -16.20 -17.37
N ALA A 366 19.75 -16.57 -18.60
CA ALA A 366 20.70 -16.91 -19.64
C ALA A 366 21.12 -15.65 -20.39
N ASP A 367 22.39 -15.61 -20.81
CA ASP A 367 22.88 -14.55 -21.68
C ASP A 367 22.37 -14.74 -23.13
N VAL A 368 21.21 -14.16 -23.43
CA VAL A 368 20.60 -14.25 -24.78
C VAL A 368 21.47 -13.56 -25.84
N ASN A 369 22.34 -12.60 -25.46
CA ASN A 369 23.25 -11.96 -26.41
C ASN A 369 24.22 -12.97 -27.03
N ALA A 370 24.59 -14.03 -26.31
CA ALA A 370 25.49 -15.08 -26.78
C ALA A 370 24.88 -15.93 -27.92
N VAL A 371 23.56 -16.04 -27.97
CA VAL A 371 22.81 -16.83 -28.97
C VAL A 371 22.00 -15.97 -29.93
N CYS A 372 22.11 -14.63 -29.82
CA CYS A 372 21.35 -13.70 -30.64
C CYS A 372 21.70 -13.86 -32.14
N PRO A 373 20.72 -14.09 -33.03
CA PRO A 373 20.92 -14.12 -34.49
C PRO A 373 21.44 -12.80 -35.03
N ASN A 374 22.23 -12.83 -36.11
CA ASN A 374 22.88 -11.63 -36.66
C ASN A 374 21.89 -10.51 -37.00
N GLU A 375 20.74 -10.86 -37.51
CA GLU A 375 19.67 -9.94 -37.90
C GLU A 375 18.98 -9.23 -36.71
N LEU A 376 19.21 -9.69 -35.48
CA LEU A 376 18.63 -9.13 -34.25
C LEU A 376 19.64 -8.40 -33.35
N ARG A 377 20.94 -8.45 -33.66
CA ARG A 377 21.99 -7.91 -32.80
C ARG A 377 22.00 -6.38 -32.78
N ILE A 378 22.12 -5.82 -31.59
CA ILE A 378 22.64 -4.48 -31.37
C ILE A 378 24.08 -4.60 -30.89
N MET A 379 25.00 -3.90 -31.55
CA MET A 379 26.42 -3.91 -31.21
C MET A 379 26.75 -2.74 -30.29
N ASP A 380 27.56 -2.99 -29.26
CA ASP A 380 28.16 -1.91 -28.48
C ASP A 380 29.22 -1.21 -29.36
N PRO A 381 29.09 0.10 -29.62
CA PRO A 381 30.01 0.81 -30.51
C PRO A 381 31.42 0.93 -29.94
N LYS A 382 31.62 0.75 -28.63
CA LYS A 382 32.92 0.86 -27.96
C LYS A 382 33.66 -0.48 -27.91
N THR A 383 32.96 -1.57 -27.62
CA THR A 383 33.59 -2.89 -27.44
C THR A 383 33.50 -3.77 -28.68
N GLY A 384 32.57 -3.48 -29.60
CA GLY A 384 32.28 -4.33 -30.76
C GLY A 384 31.61 -5.66 -30.38
N THR A 385 31.12 -5.83 -29.15
CA THR A 385 30.38 -7.01 -28.71
C THR A 385 28.88 -6.83 -28.87
N VAL A 386 28.10 -7.91 -28.86
CA VAL A 386 26.63 -7.83 -28.85
C VAL A 386 26.19 -7.23 -27.52
N ALA A 387 25.55 -6.07 -27.55
CA ALA A 387 25.05 -5.35 -26.38
C ALA A 387 23.62 -5.76 -26.01
N ALA A 388 22.81 -6.09 -27.01
CA ALA A 388 21.41 -6.44 -26.85
C ALA A 388 20.89 -7.24 -28.06
N CYS A 389 19.75 -7.90 -27.90
CA CYS A 389 19.07 -8.68 -28.92
C CYS A 389 17.64 -8.16 -29.11
N LYS A 390 17.31 -7.68 -30.31
CA LYS A 390 15.95 -7.28 -30.70
C LYS A 390 14.99 -8.46 -30.65
N SER A 391 13.75 -8.21 -30.25
CA SER A 391 12.67 -9.11 -30.62
C SER A 391 12.41 -9.05 -32.13
N ALA A 392 11.75 -10.07 -32.68
CA ALA A 392 11.38 -10.07 -34.09
C ALA A 392 10.42 -8.91 -34.42
N CYS A 393 9.52 -8.54 -33.50
CA CYS A 393 8.65 -7.38 -33.69
C CYS A 393 9.49 -6.09 -33.83
N ALA A 394 10.44 -5.86 -32.93
CA ALA A 394 11.31 -4.69 -32.99
C ALA A 394 12.23 -4.66 -34.23
N ALA A 395 12.57 -5.82 -34.79
CA ALA A 395 13.43 -5.92 -35.96
C ALA A 395 12.69 -5.78 -37.29
N PHE A 396 11.50 -6.38 -37.42
CA PHE A 396 10.80 -6.52 -38.70
C PHE A 396 9.48 -5.76 -38.77
N ASN A 397 8.89 -5.41 -37.62
CA ASN A 397 7.62 -4.68 -37.51
C ASN A 397 6.47 -5.30 -38.35
N SER A 398 6.46 -6.63 -38.51
CA SER A 398 5.44 -7.33 -39.27
C SER A 398 4.33 -7.88 -38.34
N PRO A 399 3.07 -7.95 -38.82
CA PRO A 399 1.93 -8.36 -38.00
C PRO A 399 2.09 -9.70 -37.28
N GLU A 400 2.73 -10.67 -37.91
CA GLU A 400 2.97 -12.00 -37.36
C GLU A 400 3.98 -12.04 -36.20
N PHE A 401 4.90 -11.06 -36.11
CA PHE A 401 5.82 -10.95 -34.98
C PHE A 401 5.31 -10.03 -33.88
N CYS A 402 4.54 -9.01 -34.25
CA CYS A 402 3.98 -8.03 -33.32
C CYS A 402 2.59 -8.40 -32.81
N CYS A 403 2.00 -9.49 -33.31
CA CYS A 403 0.63 -9.92 -33.02
C CYS A 403 -0.40 -8.81 -33.23
N THR A 404 -0.39 -8.21 -34.42
CA THR A 404 -1.33 -7.14 -34.80
C THR A 404 -2.17 -7.54 -36.03
N GLY A 405 -3.22 -6.78 -36.32
CA GLY A 405 -4.08 -7.02 -37.49
C GLY A 405 -4.67 -8.44 -37.50
N ALA A 406 -4.39 -9.22 -38.55
CA ALA A 406 -4.85 -10.60 -38.67
C ALA A 406 -4.30 -11.53 -37.56
N HIS A 407 -3.20 -11.15 -36.92
CA HIS A 407 -2.55 -11.88 -35.84
C HIS A 407 -2.87 -11.29 -34.46
N ALA A 408 -3.93 -10.47 -34.33
CA ALA A 408 -4.25 -9.77 -33.08
C ALA A 408 -4.86 -10.65 -31.97
N THR A 409 -4.88 -11.99 -32.12
CA THR A 409 -5.41 -12.90 -31.09
C THR A 409 -4.42 -14.01 -30.78
N PRO A 410 -4.47 -14.62 -29.58
CA PRO A 410 -3.63 -15.78 -29.27
C PRO A 410 -3.78 -16.94 -30.27
N GLN A 411 -4.98 -17.13 -30.83
CA GLN A 411 -5.27 -18.19 -31.80
C GLN A 411 -4.64 -17.91 -33.18
N THR A 412 -4.40 -16.64 -33.51
CA THR A 412 -3.86 -16.24 -34.81
C THR A 412 -2.39 -15.79 -34.77
N CYS A 413 -1.80 -15.58 -33.59
CA CYS A 413 -0.37 -15.31 -33.42
C CYS A 413 0.35 -16.51 -32.80
N SER A 414 0.87 -17.41 -33.64
CA SER A 414 1.64 -18.57 -33.18
C SER A 414 3.09 -18.22 -32.87
N PRO A 415 3.76 -18.95 -31.96
CA PRO A 415 5.20 -18.81 -31.75
C PRO A 415 6.00 -18.95 -33.05
N THR A 416 7.08 -18.20 -33.18
CA THR A 416 7.97 -18.20 -34.35
C THR A 416 9.34 -18.73 -33.97
N ARG A 417 10.21 -18.97 -34.96
CA ARG A 417 11.61 -19.36 -34.70
C ARG A 417 12.36 -18.37 -33.80
N TYR A 418 11.98 -17.09 -33.82
CA TYR A 418 12.60 -16.06 -33.00
C TYR A 418 12.07 -16.07 -31.56
N SER A 419 10.75 -16.12 -31.34
CA SER A 419 10.21 -16.21 -29.97
C SER A 419 10.59 -17.54 -29.29
N ALA A 420 10.63 -18.64 -30.04
CA ALA A 420 11.13 -19.92 -29.54
C ALA A 420 12.59 -19.86 -29.07
N MET A 421 13.44 -19.05 -29.71
CA MET A 421 14.84 -18.84 -29.26
C MET A 421 14.87 -18.16 -27.88
N PHE A 422 14.09 -17.09 -27.69
CA PHE A 422 13.96 -16.43 -26.39
C PHE A 422 13.39 -17.37 -25.33
N LYS A 423 12.33 -18.13 -25.65
CA LYS A 423 11.70 -19.08 -24.72
C LYS A 423 12.62 -20.22 -24.32
N ASN A 424 13.41 -20.75 -25.26
CA ASN A 424 14.38 -21.81 -24.99
C ASN A 424 15.51 -21.33 -24.07
N ALA A 425 15.98 -20.09 -24.26
CA ALA A 425 16.97 -19.49 -23.38
C ALA A 425 16.39 -19.16 -22.00
N CYS A 426 15.14 -18.69 -21.96
CA CYS A 426 14.48 -18.17 -20.77
C CYS A 426 13.05 -18.71 -20.63
N PRO A 427 12.88 -19.98 -20.17
CA PRO A 427 11.57 -20.64 -20.10
C PRO A 427 10.55 -19.95 -19.19
N SER A 428 11.02 -19.21 -18.18
CA SER A 428 10.20 -18.47 -17.20
C SER A 428 9.97 -17.00 -17.57
N ALA A 429 10.20 -16.61 -18.82
CA ALA A 429 9.97 -15.25 -19.31
C ALA A 429 9.00 -15.24 -20.51
N TYR A 430 8.26 -14.15 -20.69
CA TYR A 430 7.50 -13.89 -21.91
C TYR A 430 8.45 -13.73 -23.10
N SER A 431 8.25 -14.54 -24.13
CA SER A 431 9.04 -14.50 -25.37
C SER A 431 8.38 -13.74 -26.52
N TYR A 432 7.06 -13.53 -26.44
CA TYR A 432 6.24 -12.74 -27.36
C TYR A 432 4.88 -12.38 -26.73
N ALA A 433 4.09 -11.53 -27.40
CA ALA A 433 2.89 -10.89 -26.82
C ALA A 433 1.80 -11.86 -26.31
N TYR A 434 1.68 -13.06 -26.90
CA TYR A 434 0.70 -14.07 -26.50
C TYR A 434 1.34 -15.35 -26.00
N ASP A 435 2.54 -15.26 -25.41
CA ASP A 435 3.16 -16.39 -24.73
C ASP A 435 2.25 -16.94 -23.63
N ASP A 436 2.41 -18.22 -23.33
CA ASP A 436 1.44 -18.99 -22.57
C ASP A 436 1.45 -18.69 -21.06
N ALA A 437 0.55 -19.36 -20.32
CA ALA A 437 0.38 -19.19 -18.88
C ALA A 437 1.61 -19.59 -18.03
N THR A 438 2.70 -20.10 -18.63
CA THR A 438 3.96 -20.37 -17.92
C THR A 438 4.80 -19.10 -17.68
N SER A 439 4.40 -17.97 -18.27
CA SER A 439 5.17 -16.72 -18.23
C SER A 439 4.56 -15.63 -17.33
N THR A 440 3.28 -15.71 -16.95
CA THR A 440 2.67 -14.83 -15.94
C THR A 440 2.62 -15.53 -14.60
N PHE A 441 3.07 -14.86 -13.55
CA PHE A 441 3.03 -15.38 -12.19
C PHE A 441 2.15 -14.51 -11.30
N THR A 442 1.56 -15.14 -10.28
CA THR A 442 0.74 -14.43 -9.30
C THR A 442 1.25 -14.63 -7.89
N CYS A 443 1.12 -13.61 -7.05
CA CYS A 443 1.42 -13.71 -5.63
C CYS A 443 0.58 -12.70 -4.86
N SER A 444 0.16 -13.02 -3.65
CA SER A 444 -0.62 -12.11 -2.80
C SER A 444 0.20 -11.71 -1.58
N GLY A 445 0.32 -10.40 -1.36
CA GLY A 445 0.96 -9.83 -0.17
C GLY A 445 2.47 -10.06 -0.09
N ALA A 446 3.17 -10.06 -1.23
CA ALA A 446 4.62 -10.19 -1.29
C ALA A 446 5.32 -8.83 -1.49
N ASN A 447 6.58 -8.78 -1.06
CA ASN A 447 7.56 -7.85 -1.61
C ASN A 447 8.33 -8.53 -2.75
N TYR A 448 9.11 -7.81 -3.53
CA TYR A 448 9.84 -8.40 -4.66
C TYR A 448 11.28 -7.94 -4.71
N LEU A 449 12.19 -8.91 -4.87
CA LEU A 449 13.58 -8.66 -5.23
C LEU A 449 13.72 -8.76 -6.75
N ILE A 450 14.07 -7.65 -7.39
CA ILE A 450 14.40 -7.58 -8.81
C ILE A 450 15.93 -7.56 -8.92
N THR A 451 16.52 -8.61 -9.46
CA THR A 451 17.98 -8.73 -9.56
C THR A 451 18.43 -8.67 -11.02
N PHE A 452 19.31 -7.72 -11.33
CA PHE A 452 20.06 -7.70 -12.58
C PHE A 452 21.27 -8.62 -12.47
N CYS A 453 21.51 -9.48 -13.47
CA CYS A 453 22.56 -10.53 -13.47
C CYS A 453 22.48 -11.52 -12.28
N PRO A 454 21.33 -12.20 -12.05
CA PRO A 454 21.08 -13.00 -10.84
C PRO A 454 22.00 -14.21 -10.65
N THR A 455 22.61 -14.74 -11.70
CA THR A 455 23.46 -15.96 -11.65
C THR A 455 24.85 -15.73 -11.08
N ARG A 456 25.21 -14.48 -10.78
CA ARG A 456 26.53 -14.09 -10.27
C ARG A 456 26.56 -13.82 -8.76
N SER A 457 25.55 -14.29 -8.03
CA SER A 457 25.40 -14.08 -6.58
C SER A 457 26.21 -15.03 -5.71
#